data_AF-V5H2J3-F1
#
_entry.id   AF-V5H2J3-F1
#
_cell.length_a   1.000
_cell.length_b   1.000
_cell.length_c   1.000
_cell.angle_alpha   90.00
_cell.angle_beta   90.00
_cell.angle_gamma   90.00
#
_symmetry.space_group_name_H-M   'P 1'
#
loop_
_entity.id
_entity.type
_entity.pdbx_description
1 polymer ?
#
loop_
_entity_poly.entity_id
_entity_poly.type
_entity_poly.pdbx_seq_one_letter_code
_entity_poly.pdbx_strand_id
1 'polypeptide(L)'
;MNIMRKLRGGVANASSASSSDLSDTAPSSPHTQLGLMHLKKLFSEYTHPPHPLTDQERDDKLYNMLPLFCKVFGSSPTCDMNEKFWDILAFCHQVSLLMVSEIRKRASNQSTEAASCAIAKFLEIENCEESSNGWMLLSTLNLLASGDSTLVQVMSEVSVPSTLVKCLYLFFDLPELSEKEANSKDSTSDFTPRERRILLQKIFVQVLVRLCSHRIPAEELARKDDLTLLFSAITSWCPPHNIMWRKSAAEVLMTLSRHGLTPPVVGYIHSKSCVSLCIENMKKIPELAPLELVEMFVTVF
;
A
#
# COMPACT_ATOMS: atom_id res chain seq x y z
N MET A 1 -7.95 14.31 -14.73
CA MET A 1 -9.34 14.00 -14.32
C MET A 1 -9.65 12.51 -14.16
N ASN A 2 -8.90 11.56 -14.76
CA ASN A 2 -9.15 10.11 -14.64
C ASN A 2 -8.57 9.43 -13.37
N ILE A 3 -7.59 10.06 -12.71
CA ILE A 3 -6.88 9.49 -11.54
C ILE A 3 -7.81 9.32 -10.32
N MET A 4 -8.63 10.33 -10.02
CA MET A 4 -9.59 10.27 -8.91
C MET A 4 -10.71 9.25 -9.15
N ARG A 5 -11.03 8.93 -10.41
CA ARG A 5 -12.09 7.98 -10.75
C ARG A 5 -11.63 6.53 -10.56
N LYS A 6 -10.35 6.23 -10.80
CA LYS A 6 -9.74 4.92 -10.49
C LYS A 6 -9.58 4.67 -8.98
N LEU A 7 -9.27 5.70 -8.19
CA LEU A 7 -9.09 5.58 -6.74
C LEU A 7 -10.40 5.46 -5.94
N ARG A 8 -11.54 5.94 -6.49
CA ARG A 8 -12.81 6.09 -5.77
C ARG A 8 -13.82 4.93 -5.97
N GLY A 9 -13.50 3.93 -6.78
CA GLY A 9 -14.44 2.86 -7.18
C GLY A 9 -14.85 1.83 -6.12
N GLY A 10 -14.68 2.09 -4.81
CA GLY A 10 -14.79 1.07 -3.76
C GLY A 10 -15.84 1.27 -2.67
N VAL A 11 -16.67 2.33 -2.70
CA VAL A 11 -17.67 2.54 -1.64
C VAL A 11 -18.98 3.05 -2.24
N ALA A 12 -19.94 2.14 -2.42
CA ALA A 12 -21.35 2.49 -2.64
C ALA A 12 -22.21 1.70 -1.64
N ASN A 13 -22.91 2.45 -0.79
CA ASN A 13 -23.81 1.97 0.25
C ASN A 13 -25.00 1.19 -0.31
N ALA A 14 -25.41 0.18 0.46
CA ALA A 14 -26.61 -0.61 0.26
C ALA A 14 -27.88 0.21 0.55
N SER A 15 -28.81 0.24 -0.41
CA SER A 15 -30.23 0.47 -0.16
C SER A 15 -31.08 -0.18 -1.26
N SER A 16 -31.72 -1.29 -0.88
CA SER A 16 -33.00 -1.83 -1.36
C SER A 16 -33.43 -1.59 -2.81
N ALA A 17 -33.38 -2.63 -3.64
CA ALA A 17 -34.44 -2.94 -4.62
C ALA A 17 -34.38 -4.40 -5.08
N SER A 18 -35.58 -4.91 -5.35
CA SER A 18 -36.02 -6.24 -5.76
C SER A 18 -35.38 -6.84 -7.02
N SER A 19 -35.17 -8.16 -6.95
CA SER A 19 -35.22 -9.18 -8.01
C SER A 19 -35.27 -8.72 -9.48
N SER A 20 -34.19 -8.97 -10.22
CA SER A 20 -34.20 -9.36 -11.63
C SER A 20 -32.83 -9.94 -12.03
N ASP A 21 -32.85 -11.19 -12.50
CA ASP A 21 -31.74 -11.86 -13.18
C ASP A 21 -31.08 -10.97 -14.24
N LEU A 22 -29.77 -10.72 -14.10
CA LEU A 22 -28.92 -10.26 -15.18
C LEU A 22 -27.52 -10.87 -15.03
N SER A 23 -27.28 -11.92 -15.81
CA SER A 23 -25.96 -12.35 -16.23
C SER A 23 -25.35 -11.25 -17.11
N ASP A 24 -24.49 -10.41 -16.55
CA ASP A 24 -23.84 -9.30 -17.28
C ASP A 24 -22.32 -9.35 -17.10
N THR A 25 -21.69 -10.44 -17.57
CA THR A 25 -20.28 -10.40 -17.97
C THR A 25 -20.18 -9.59 -19.25
N ALA A 26 -20.08 -8.26 -19.13
CA ALA A 26 -19.74 -7.40 -20.25
C ALA A 26 -18.45 -7.91 -20.92
N PRO A 27 -18.43 -8.11 -22.25
CA PRO A 27 -17.26 -8.62 -22.93
C PRO A 27 -16.08 -7.66 -22.74
N SER A 28 -15.00 -8.17 -22.14
CA SER A 28 -13.73 -7.44 -21.98
C SER A 28 -13.25 -6.91 -23.32
N SER A 29 -12.81 -5.65 -23.40
CA SER A 29 -12.36 -5.06 -24.65
C SER A 29 -11.26 -5.91 -25.33
N PRO A 30 -11.19 -5.98 -26.68
CA PRO A 30 -10.17 -6.75 -27.39
C PRO A 30 -8.73 -6.41 -26.96
N HIS A 31 -8.48 -5.14 -26.62
CA HIS A 31 -7.18 -4.69 -26.10
C HIS A 31 -6.84 -5.28 -24.72
N THR A 32 -7.84 -5.45 -23.85
CA THR A 32 -7.67 -6.09 -22.53
C THR A 32 -7.34 -7.57 -22.66
N GLN A 33 -8.00 -8.28 -23.61
CA GLN A 33 -7.74 -9.69 -23.86
C GLN A 33 -6.33 -9.94 -24.39
N LEU A 34 -5.90 -9.15 -25.39
CA LEU A 34 -4.53 -9.21 -25.91
C LEU A 34 -3.49 -8.90 -24.81
N GLY A 35 -3.77 -7.91 -23.97
CA GLY A 35 -2.91 -7.57 -22.84
C GLY A 35 -2.76 -8.73 -21.84
N LEU A 36 -3.87 -9.42 -21.54
CA LEU A 36 -3.86 -10.59 -20.66
C LEU A 36 -3.08 -11.77 -21.27
N MET A 37 -3.24 -12.04 -22.56
CA MET A 37 -2.47 -13.09 -23.24
C MET A 37 -0.97 -12.80 -23.21
N HIS A 38 -0.58 -11.54 -23.44
CA HIS A 38 0.82 -11.13 -23.38
C HIS A 38 1.37 -11.25 -21.95
N LEU A 39 0.60 -10.83 -20.92
CA LEU A 39 1.01 -10.96 -19.52
C LEU A 39 1.27 -12.43 -19.15
N LYS A 40 0.34 -13.33 -19.52
CA LYS A 40 0.49 -14.79 -19.29
C LYS A 40 1.75 -15.33 -19.95
N LYS A 41 2.03 -14.92 -21.19
CA LYS A 41 3.23 -15.34 -21.91
C LYS A 41 4.50 -14.86 -21.21
N LEU A 42 4.58 -13.56 -20.85
CA LEU A 42 5.74 -13.01 -20.15
C LEU A 42 5.97 -13.70 -18.80
N PHE A 43 4.91 -13.97 -18.05
CA PHE A 43 5.04 -14.63 -16.76
C PHE A 43 5.42 -16.12 -16.89
N SER A 44 4.95 -16.81 -17.93
CA SER A 44 5.39 -18.16 -18.26
C SER A 44 6.89 -18.20 -18.60
N GLU A 45 7.40 -17.23 -19.38
CA GLU A 45 8.83 -17.11 -19.71
C GLU A 45 9.67 -16.71 -18.50
N TYR A 46 9.09 -15.95 -17.57
CA TYR A 46 9.73 -15.59 -16.30
C TYR A 46 9.86 -16.78 -15.36
N THR A 47 8.84 -17.63 -15.27
CA THR A 47 8.81 -18.82 -14.40
C THR A 47 9.58 -19.99 -14.99
N HIS A 48 9.60 -20.12 -16.32
CA HIS A 48 10.28 -21.18 -17.05
C HIS A 48 11.26 -20.59 -18.07
N PRO A 49 12.32 -19.90 -17.62
CA PRO A 49 13.24 -19.23 -18.53
C PRO A 49 14.10 -20.26 -19.27
N PRO A 50 14.49 -20.00 -20.52
CA PRO A 50 15.34 -20.90 -21.29
C PRO A 50 16.75 -21.05 -20.70
N HIS A 51 17.18 -20.06 -19.92
CA HIS A 51 18.44 -20.05 -19.18
C HIS A 51 18.19 -19.49 -17.76
N PRO A 52 18.99 -19.87 -16.75
CA PRO A 52 18.90 -19.27 -15.43
C PRO A 52 19.01 -17.74 -15.50
N LEU A 53 18.05 -17.04 -14.90
CA LEU A 53 18.04 -15.58 -14.84
C LEU A 53 18.82 -15.10 -13.62
N THR A 54 19.59 -14.03 -13.79
CA THR A 54 20.16 -13.26 -12.68
C THR A 54 19.07 -12.50 -11.92
N ASP A 55 19.36 -12.09 -10.67
CA ASP A 55 18.39 -11.32 -9.87
C ASP A 55 17.96 -10.03 -10.58
N GLN A 56 18.90 -9.32 -11.22
CA GLN A 56 18.59 -8.10 -11.98
C GLN A 56 17.66 -8.39 -13.17
N GLU A 57 17.91 -9.46 -13.93
CA GLU A 57 17.04 -9.83 -15.07
C GLU A 57 15.64 -10.23 -14.61
N ARG A 58 15.52 -10.86 -13.42
CA ARG A 58 14.22 -11.18 -12.82
C ARG A 58 13.48 -9.89 -12.46
N ASP A 59 14.15 -8.95 -11.81
CA ASP A 59 13.55 -7.67 -11.43
C ASP A 59 13.12 -6.87 -12.68
N ASP A 60 13.97 -6.78 -13.69
CA ASP A 60 13.67 -6.07 -14.94
C ASP A 60 12.48 -6.70 -15.68
N LYS A 61 12.41 -8.04 -15.75
CA LYS A 61 11.25 -8.74 -16.33
C LYS A 61 9.98 -8.48 -15.53
N LEU A 62 10.04 -8.49 -14.20
CA LEU A 62 8.89 -8.15 -13.36
C LEU A 62 8.42 -6.73 -13.61
N TYR A 63 9.33 -5.74 -13.59
CA TYR A 63 9.01 -4.34 -13.87
C TYR A 63 8.31 -4.15 -15.22
N ASN A 64 8.78 -4.85 -16.26
CA ASN A 64 8.15 -4.80 -17.59
C ASN A 64 6.72 -5.38 -17.62
N MET A 65 6.37 -6.28 -16.70
CA MET A 65 5.02 -6.86 -16.60
C MET A 65 4.03 -5.98 -15.83
N LEU A 66 4.49 -5.09 -14.94
CA LEU A 66 3.60 -4.32 -14.05
C LEU A 66 2.64 -3.38 -14.79
N PRO A 67 3.08 -2.57 -15.79
CA PRO A 67 2.18 -1.70 -16.55
C PRO A 67 1.09 -2.50 -17.26
N LEU A 68 1.46 -3.66 -17.81
CA LEU A 68 0.53 -4.55 -18.48
C LEU A 68 -0.51 -5.11 -17.51
N PHE A 69 -0.08 -5.57 -16.33
CA PHE A 69 -0.98 -6.03 -15.28
C PHE A 69 -1.98 -4.94 -14.87
N CYS A 70 -1.47 -3.74 -14.55
CA CYS A 70 -2.31 -2.61 -14.16
C CYS A 70 -3.29 -2.20 -15.26
N LYS A 71 -2.91 -2.30 -16.53
CA LYS A 71 -3.79 -2.01 -17.67
C LYS A 71 -4.90 -3.06 -17.83
N VAL A 72 -4.57 -4.34 -17.63
CA VAL A 72 -5.53 -5.45 -17.75
C VAL A 72 -6.53 -5.45 -16.59
N PHE A 73 -6.05 -5.25 -15.37
CA PHE A 73 -6.86 -5.41 -14.16
C PHE A 73 -7.33 -4.10 -13.53
N GLY A 74 -6.78 -2.95 -13.91
CA GLY A 74 -7.11 -1.66 -13.30
C GLY A 74 -8.54 -1.17 -13.51
N SER A 75 -9.28 -1.76 -14.44
CA SER A 75 -10.71 -1.52 -14.67
C SER A 75 -11.56 -2.79 -14.57
N SER A 76 -10.95 -3.92 -14.20
CA SER A 76 -11.68 -5.19 -14.04
C SER A 76 -12.27 -5.28 -12.63
N PRO A 77 -13.44 -5.92 -12.45
CA PRO A 77 -13.91 -6.33 -11.13
C PRO A 77 -12.83 -7.15 -10.40
N THR A 78 -12.69 -6.95 -9.10
CA THR A 78 -11.59 -7.56 -8.32
C THR A 78 -11.70 -9.07 -8.20
N CYS A 79 -12.92 -9.62 -8.31
CA CYS A 79 -13.20 -11.05 -8.32
C CYS A 79 -12.65 -11.78 -9.56
N ASP A 80 -12.38 -11.07 -10.66
CA ASP A 80 -12.05 -11.72 -11.93
C ASP A 80 -10.56 -12.10 -12.05
N MET A 81 -9.70 -11.67 -11.13
CA MET A 81 -8.24 -11.85 -11.27
C MET A 81 -7.85 -13.33 -11.29
N ASN A 82 -8.35 -14.11 -10.33
CA ASN A 82 -8.09 -15.54 -10.24
C ASN A 82 -8.62 -16.32 -11.45
N GLU A 83 -9.81 -15.96 -11.94
CA GLU A 83 -10.42 -16.62 -13.11
C GLU A 83 -9.64 -16.31 -14.40
N LYS A 84 -9.21 -15.06 -14.56
CA LYS A 84 -8.54 -14.61 -15.79
C LYS A 84 -7.07 -14.97 -15.82
N PHE A 85 -6.39 -15.05 -14.68
CA PHE A 85 -4.96 -15.31 -14.59
C PHE A 85 -4.65 -16.37 -13.53
N TRP A 86 -4.59 -17.64 -13.95
CA TRP A 86 -4.40 -18.79 -13.07
C TRP A 86 -3.08 -18.77 -12.28
N ASP A 87 -2.04 -18.10 -12.79
CA ASP A 87 -0.76 -17.89 -12.10
C ASP A 87 -0.76 -16.72 -11.12
N ILE A 88 -1.91 -16.08 -10.84
CA ILE A 88 -1.98 -14.85 -10.06
C ILE A 88 -1.34 -14.96 -8.67
N LEU A 89 -1.43 -16.12 -8.00
CA LEU A 89 -0.80 -16.33 -6.70
C LEU A 89 0.73 -16.30 -6.79
N ALA A 90 1.29 -16.98 -7.79
CA ALA A 90 2.72 -16.96 -8.06
C ALA A 90 3.20 -15.57 -8.47
N PHE A 91 2.43 -14.88 -9.32
CA PHE A 91 2.71 -13.49 -9.70
C PHE A 91 2.68 -12.56 -8.48
N CYS A 92 1.65 -12.67 -7.65
CA CYS A 92 1.49 -11.90 -6.41
C CYS A 92 2.68 -12.11 -5.46
N HIS A 93 3.13 -13.34 -5.29
CA HIS A 93 4.30 -13.67 -4.48
C HIS A 93 5.56 -12.95 -4.98
N GLN A 94 5.82 -12.99 -6.29
CA GLN A 94 7.02 -12.37 -6.88
C GLN A 94 6.99 -10.85 -6.81
N VAL A 95 5.84 -10.23 -7.10
CA VAL A 95 5.63 -8.77 -6.96
C VAL A 95 5.79 -8.33 -5.50
N SER A 96 5.28 -9.12 -4.56
CA SER A 96 5.38 -8.85 -3.13
C SER A 96 6.82 -8.95 -2.62
N LEU A 97 7.58 -9.97 -3.06
CA LEU A 97 9.01 -10.08 -2.77
C LEU A 97 9.81 -8.90 -3.31
N LEU A 98 9.53 -8.50 -4.56
CA LEU A 98 10.18 -7.36 -5.18
C LEU A 98 9.95 -6.07 -4.37
N MET A 99 8.71 -5.79 -3.94
CA MET A 99 8.42 -4.63 -3.10
C MET A 99 9.20 -4.66 -1.79
N VAL A 100 9.20 -5.80 -1.11
CA VAL A 100 9.90 -5.94 0.17
C VAL A 100 11.42 -5.78 0.00
N SER A 101 11.99 -6.34 -1.07
CA SER A 101 13.40 -6.20 -1.41
C SER A 101 13.78 -4.74 -1.69
N GLU A 102 13.01 -4.05 -2.53
CA GLU A 102 13.29 -2.66 -2.92
C GLU A 102 13.17 -1.68 -1.76
N ILE A 103 12.19 -1.89 -0.86
CA ILE A 103 12.07 -1.10 0.36
C ILE A 103 13.26 -1.37 1.29
N ARG A 104 13.62 -2.64 1.54
CA ARG A 104 14.74 -2.99 2.44
C ARG A 104 16.06 -2.44 1.94
N LYS A 105 16.31 -2.53 0.63
CA LYS A 105 17.48 -1.94 -0.02
C LYS A 105 17.60 -0.44 0.27
N ARG A 106 16.47 0.30 0.22
CA ARG A 106 16.43 1.74 0.52
C ARG A 106 16.40 2.08 2.01
N ALA A 107 15.91 1.18 2.85
CA ALA A 107 15.92 1.34 4.29
C ALA A 107 17.31 1.14 4.91
N SER A 108 18.27 0.57 4.17
CA SER A 108 19.64 0.30 4.64
C SER A 108 20.53 1.55 4.75
N ASN A 109 19.94 2.75 4.77
CA ASN A 109 20.65 4.04 4.89
C ASN A 109 21.04 4.34 6.35
N GLN A 110 22.00 5.26 6.54
CA GLN A 110 22.56 5.59 7.86
C GLN A 110 21.61 6.38 8.76
N SER A 111 20.65 7.13 8.20
CA SER A 111 19.64 7.88 8.96
C SER A 111 18.22 7.50 8.53
N THR A 112 17.27 7.66 9.44
CA THR A 112 15.85 7.42 9.17
C THR A 112 15.29 8.40 8.16
N GLU A 113 15.74 9.66 8.18
CA GLU A 113 15.41 10.67 7.16
C GLU A 113 15.89 10.28 5.76
N ALA A 114 17.14 9.81 5.61
CA ALA A 114 17.64 9.39 4.31
C ALA A 114 16.90 8.15 3.78
N ALA A 115 16.61 7.20 4.67
CA ALA A 115 15.79 6.03 4.35
C ALA A 115 14.37 6.43 3.91
N SER A 116 13.70 7.32 4.65
CA SER A 116 12.35 7.78 4.34
C SER A 116 12.29 8.48 2.99
N CYS A 117 13.26 9.37 2.70
CA CYS A 117 13.39 10.06 1.42
C CYS A 117 13.61 9.08 0.25
N ALA A 118 14.52 8.12 0.42
CA ALA A 118 14.82 7.15 -0.64
C ALA A 118 13.60 6.28 -0.98
N ILE A 119 12.87 5.82 0.03
CA ILE A 119 11.64 5.04 -0.13
C ILE A 119 10.55 5.89 -0.80
N ALA A 120 10.29 7.09 -0.28
CA ALA A 120 9.26 7.97 -0.83
C ALA A 120 9.55 8.31 -2.31
N LYS A 121 10.79 8.70 -2.63
CA LYS A 121 11.20 9.02 -4.00
C LYS A 121 10.98 7.86 -4.97
N PHE A 122 11.25 6.63 -4.54
CA PHE A 122 11.03 5.45 -5.37
C PHE A 122 9.55 5.15 -5.62
N LEU A 123 8.71 5.34 -4.60
CA LEU A 123 7.29 5.04 -4.69
C LEU A 123 6.49 6.18 -5.34
N GLU A 124 7.02 7.40 -5.38
CA GLU A 124 6.42 8.55 -6.08
C GLU A 124 6.47 8.39 -7.61
N ILE A 125 5.54 9.05 -8.31
CA ILE A 125 5.56 9.16 -9.77
C ILE A 125 6.70 10.10 -10.16
N GLU A 126 7.70 9.63 -10.91
CA GLU A 126 8.87 10.45 -11.25
C GLU A 126 8.61 11.34 -12.48
N ASN A 127 8.22 10.73 -13.61
CA ASN A 127 7.87 11.42 -14.86
C ASN A 127 6.40 11.22 -15.22
N CYS A 128 6.02 9.96 -15.49
CA CYS A 128 4.64 9.53 -15.72
C CYS A 128 4.39 8.17 -15.04
N GLU A 129 3.13 7.76 -14.90
CA GLU A 129 2.75 6.55 -14.16
C GLU A 129 3.48 5.29 -14.68
N GLU A 130 3.41 5.03 -16.00
CA GLU A 130 3.89 3.78 -16.61
C GLU A 130 5.43 3.64 -16.64
N SER A 131 6.17 4.74 -16.51
CA SER A 131 7.64 4.73 -16.48
C SER A 131 8.23 4.66 -15.06
N SER A 132 7.38 4.83 -14.04
CA SER A 132 7.81 4.91 -12.65
C SER A 132 7.75 3.52 -11.99
N ASN A 133 8.88 2.82 -11.97
CA ASN A 133 8.97 1.44 -11.48
C ASN A 133 8.35 1.22 -10.09
N GLY A 134 8.70 2.03 -9.10
CA GLY A 134 8.17 1.87 -7.74
C GLY A 134 6.69 2.25 -7.61
N TRP A 135 6.24 3.28 -8.32
CA TRP A 135 4.81 3.60 -8.43
C TRP A 135 4.00 2.46 -9.05
N MET A 136 4.51 1.86 -10.12
CA MET A 136 3.88 0.71 -10.78
C MET A 136 3.83 -0.52 -9.89
N LEU A 137 4.88 -0.74 -9.10
CA LEU A 137 4.93 -1.80 -8.11
C LEU A 137 3.89 -1.61 -7.01
N LEU A 138 3.79 -0.40 -6.47
CA LEU A 138 2.78 -0.04 -5.46
C LEU A 138 1.36 -0.13 -6.03
N SER A 139 1.15 0.30 -7.27
CA SER A 139 -0.13 0.20 -7.97
C SER A 139 -0.55 -1.26 -8.22
N THR A 140 0.41 -2.12 -8.57
CA THR A 140 0.17 -3.55 -8.75
C THR A 140 -0.21 -4.20 -7.42
N LEU A 141 0.52 -3.92 -6.33
CA LEU A 141 0.14 -4.41 -5.00
C LEU A 141 -1.24 -3.91 -4.57
N ASN A 142 -1.60 -2.68 -4.90
CA ASN A 142 -2.91 -2.13 -4.58
C ASN A 142 -4.06 -2.91 -5.24
N LEU A 143 -3.87 -3.30 -6.50
CA LEU A 143 -4.82 -4.17 -7.22
C LEU A 143 -4.87 -5.56 -6.59
N LEU A 144 -3.71 -6.18 -6.35
CA LEU A 144 -3.61 -7.51 -5.74
C LEU A 144 -4.25 -7.56 -4.34
N ALA A 145 -4.05 -6.53 -3.52
CA ALA A 145 -4.66 -6.40 -2.19
C ALA A 145 -6.18 -6.24 -2.22
N SER A 146 -6.76 -5.94 -3.39
CA SER A 146 -8.22 -5.91 -3.57
C SER A 146 -8.83 -7.26 -3.93
N GLY A 147 -7.97 -8.27 -4.17
CA GLY A 147 -8.40 -9.63 -4.44
C GLY A 147 -8.90 -10.35 -3.20
N ASP A 148 -9.00 -11.67 -3.28
CA ASP A 148 -9.46 -12.47 -2.15
C ASP A 148 -8.40 -12.66 -1.05
N SER A 149 -8.79 -13.34 0.02
CA SER A 149 -7.91 -13.60 1.16
C SER A 149 -6.69 -14.44 0.83
N THR A 150 -6.68 -15.21 -0.26
CA THR A 150 -5.52 -16.02 -0.66
C THR A 150 -4.39 -15.14 -1.19
N LEU A 151 -4.72 -14.06 -1.91
CA LEU A 151 -3.73 -13.05 -2.31
C LEU A 151 -3.18 -12.29 -1.10
N VAL A 152 -4.05 -11.91 -0.17
CA VAL A 152 -3.64 -11.26 1.09
C VAL A 152 -2.75 -12.18 1.93
N GLN A 153 -3.03 -13.49 1.95
CA GLN A 153 -2.19 -14.50 2.58
C GLN A 153 -0.78 -14.50 1.97
N VAL A 154 -0.68 -14.59 0.64
CA VAL A 154 0.61 -14.56 -0.08
C VAL A 154 1.41 -13.30 0.25
N MET A 155 0.77 -12.13 0.24
CA MET A 155 1.42 -10.85 0.59
C MET A 155 1.93 -10.84 2.05
N SER A 156 1.17 -11.46 2.97
CA SER A 156 1.50 -11.53 4.39
C SER A 156 2.65 -12.50 4.68
N GLU A 157 2.72 -13.63 3.97
CA GLU A 157 3.80 -14.61 4.09
C GLU A 157 5.17 -14.00 3.79
N VAL A 158 5.23 -13.11 2.80
CA VAL A 158 6.47 -12.40 2.44
C VAL A 158 6.62 -11.06 3.17
N SER A 159 5.82 -10.80 4.21
CA SER A 159 5.93 -9.64 5.12
C SER A 159 5.64 -8.28 4.49
N VAL A 160 4.74 -8.20 3.49
CA VAL A 160 4.29 -6.91 2.93
C VAL A 160 3.66 -5.99 3.99
N PRO A 161 2.70 -6.43 4.84
CA PRO A 161 2.06 -5.54 5.82
C PRO A 161 3.07 -4.88 6.76
N SER A 162 3.89 -5.70 7.41
CA SER A 162 5.01 -5.27 8.26
C SER A 162 5.97 -4.29 7.58
N THR A 163 6.33 -4.56 6.32
CA THR A 163 7.23 -3.68 5.56
C THR A 163 6.59 -2.32 5.29
N LEU A 164 5.31 -2.29 4.90
CA LEU A 164 4.58 -1.04 4.65
C LEU A 164 4.30 -0.25 5.93
N VAL A 165 4.01 -0.91 7.06
CA VAL A 165 3.85 -0.24 8.36
C VAL A 165 5.16 0.42 8.81
N LYS A 166 6.30 -0.25 8.62
CA LYS A 166 7.62 0.34 8.88
C LYS A 166 7.88 1.58 8.00
N CYS A 167 7.55 1.51 6.71
CA CYS A 167 7.65 2.68 5.83
C CYS A 167 6.74 3.83 6.28
N LEU A 168 5.50 3.54 6.68
CA LEU A 168 4.58 4.55 7.19
C LEU A 168 5.15 5.25 8.42
N TYR A 169 5.79 4.51 9.32
CA TYR A 169 6.47 5.07 10.48
C TYR A 169 7.68 5.92 10.07
N LEU A 170 8.52 5.45 9.14
CA LEU A 170 9.67 6.21 8.61
C LEU A 170 9.25 7.52 7.91
N PHE A 171 8.06 7.58 7.31
CA PHE A 171 7.57 8.79 6.65
C PHE A 171 7.33 9.97 7.60
N PHE A 172 7.40 9.75 8.92
CA PHE A 172 7.40 10.83 9.91
C PHE A 172 8.70 11.64 9.90
N ASP A 173 9.77 11.08 9.33
CA ASP A 173 11.07 11.74 9.16
C ASP A 173 11.25 12.31 7.74
N LEU A 174 10.18 12.42 6.95
CA LEU A 174 10.26 13.10 5.64
C LEU A 174 10.48 14.60 5.86
N PRO A 175 11.39 15.24 5.10
CA PRO A 175 11.62 16.67 5.18
C PRO A 175 10.44 17.44 4.59
N GLU A 176 10.31 18.69 5.03
CA GLU A 176 9.32 19.62 4.48
C GLU A 176 9.65 19.92 3.01
N LEU A 177 8.63 19.87 2.14
CA LEU A 177 8.78 20.30 0.76
C LEU A 177 8.75 21.82 0.72
N SER A 178 9.80 22.47 0.21
CA SER A 178 9.83 23.93 0.13
C SER A 178 8.66 24.43 -0.73
N GLU A 179 7.94 25.47 -0.28
CA GLU A 179 6.74 26.00 -0.98
C GLU A 179 7.02 26.37 -2.45
N LYS A 180 8.26 26.78 -2.75
CA LYS A 180 8.71 27.13 -4.11
C LYS A 180 8.86 25.90 -5.00
N GLU A 181 9.48 24.84 -4.50
CA GLU A 181 9.71 23.60 -5.27
C GLU A 181 8.45 22.72 -5.30
N ALA A 182 7.66 22.74 -4.23
CA ALA A 182 6.47 21.90 -4.06
C ALA A 182 5.40 22.13 -5.14
N ASN A 183 5.36 23.36 -5.69
CA ASN A 183 4.36 23.81 -6.65
C ASN A 183 4.92 24.05 -8.06
N SER A 184 6.25 24.05 -8.23
CA SER A 184 6.87 24.15 -9.56
C SER A 184 6.81 22.80 -10.27
N LYS A 185 6.26 22.77 -11.48
CA LYS A 185 6.38 21.59 -12.34
C LYS A 185 7.76 21.58 -13.00
N ASP A 186 8.49 20.50 -12.82
CA ASP A 186 9.67 20.22 -13.64
C ASP A 186 9.23 20.00 -15.09
N SER A 187 10.11 20.31 -16.06
CA SER A 187 9.84 20.10 -17.48
C SER A 187 9.63 18.62 -17.86
N THR A 188 9.95 17.69 -16.95
CA THR A 188 9.96 16.24 -17.17
C THR A 188 8.78 15.50 -16.52
N SER A 189 7.98 16.16 -15.68
CA SER A 189 6.92 15.50 -14.90
C SER A 189 5.56 16.14 -15.12
N ASP A 190 4.53 15.30 -15.29
CA ASP A 190 3.14 15.74 -15.37
C ASP A 190 2.61 16.31 -14.03
N PHE A 191 3.31 16.02 -12.92
CA PHE A 191 2.90 16.31 -11.54
C PHE A 191 3.93 17.17 -10.78
N THR A 192 3.43 18.10 -9.96
CA THR A 192 4.28 18.81 -8.99
C THR A 192 4.74 17.87 -7.89
N PRO A 193 5.85 18.16 -7.17
CA PRO A 193 6.27 17.34 -6.02
C PRO A 193 5.16 17.18 -4.95
N ARG A 194 4.36 18.22 -4.72
CA ARG A 194 3.20 18.13 -3.81
C ARG A 194 2.14 17.14 -4.31
N GLU A 195 1.81 17.19 -5.60
CA GLU A 195 0.86 16.25 -6.22
C GLU A 195 1.35 14.81 -6.12
N ARG A 196 2.64 14.56 -6.41
CA ARG A 196 3.26 13.23 -6.29
C ARG A 196 3.15 12.68 -4.86
N ARG A 197 3.48 13.51 -3.86
CA ARG A 197 3.37 13.14 -2.43
C ARG A 197 1.94 12.81 -2.01
N ILE A 198 0.94 13.58 -2.46
CA ILE A 198 -0.48 13.32 -2.19
C ILE A 198 -0.94 12.02 -2.86
N LEU A 199 -0.50 11.75 -4.09
CA LEU A 199 -0.84 10.52 -4.80
C LEU A 199 -0.21 9.30 -4.12
N LEU A 200 1.06 9.39 -3.71
CA LEU A 200 1.73 8.37 -2.91
C LEU A 200 0.94 8.10 -1.63
N GLN A 201 0.62 9.12 -0.84
CA GLN A 201 -0.13 8.95 0.40
C GLN A 201 -1.44 8.18 0.16
N LYS A 202 -2.23 8.58 -0.84
CA LYS A 202 -3.53 7.95 -1.13
C LYS A 202 -3.40 6.47 -1.46
N ILE A 203 -2.52 6.12 -2.39
CA ILE A 203 -2.39 4.71 -2.81
C ILE A 203 -1.73 3.86 -1.71
N PHE A 204 -0.77 4.43 -0.99
CA PHE A 204 -0.07 3.75 0.10
C PHE A 204 -1.02 3.39 1.24
N VAL A 205 -1.86 4.33 1.66
CA VAL A 205 -2.91 4.09 2.66
C VAL A 205 -3.94 3.10 2.14
N GLN A 206 -4.36 3.23 0.88
CA GLN A 206 -5.33 2.32 0.29
C GLN A 206 -4.84 0.86 0.31
N VAL A 207 -3.57 0.60 0.01
CA VAL A 207 -2.97 -0.75 0.11
C VAL A 207 -3.04 -1.27 1.54
N LEU A 208 -2.61 -0.47 2.52
CA LEU A 208 -2.61 -0.87 3.93
C LEU A 208 -4.02 -1.11 4.46
N VAL A 209 -4.99 -0.25 4.12
CA VAL A 209 -6.40 -0.41 4.50
C VAL A 209 -7.00 -1.66 3.88
N ARG A 210 -6.72 -1.94 2.60
CA ARG A 210 -7.16 -3.19 1.93
C ARG A 210 -6.62 -4.42 2.63
N LEU A 211 -5.31 -4.46 2.91
CA LEU A 211 -4.70 -5.55 3.66
C LEU A 211 -5.31 -5.68 5.06
N CYS A 212 -5.35 -4.60 5.84
CA CYS A 212 -5.82 -4.61 7.23
C CYS A 212 -7.34 -4.78 7.37
N SER A 213 -8.09 -4.84 6.25
CA SER A 213 -9.48 -5.28 6.24
C SER A 213 -9.63 -6.81 6.39
N HIS A 214 -8.51 -7.53 6.47
CA HIS A 214 -8.45 -8.96 6.76
C HIS A 214 -7.74 -9.23 8.09
N ARG A 215 -8.01 -10.40 8.68
CA ARG A 215 -7.36 -10.86 9.92
C ARG A 215 -5.87 -11.19 9.73
N ILE A 216 -5.52 -11.74 8.57
CA ILE A 216 -4.17 -12.26 8.29
C ILE A 216 -3.09 -11.18 8.46
N PRO A 217 -3.23 -9.95 7.90
CA PRO A 217 -2.21 -8.91 8.10
C PRO A 217 -2.09 -8.44 9.54
N ALA A 218 -3.17 -8.42 10.32
CA ALA A 218 -3.11 -8.03 11.73
C ALA A 218 -2.30 -9.05 12.55
N GLU A 219 -2.52 -10.35 12.30
CA GLU A 219 -1.76 -11.43 12.94
C GLU A 219 -0.30 -11.44 12.48
N GLU A 220 -0.04 -11.13 11.21
CA GLU A 220 1.29 -10.94 10.64
C GLU A 220 2.06 -9.84 11.39
N LEU A 221 1.45 -8.66 11.54
CA LEU A 221 2.01 -7.51 12.24
C LEU A 221 2.29 -7.80 13.71
N ALA A 222 1.37 -8.47 14.41
CA ALA A 222 1.56 -8.88 15.80
C ALA A 222 2.71 -9.89 15.93
N ARG A 223 2.76 -10.91 15.05
CA ARG A 223 3.81 -11.93 15.06
C ARG A 223 5.19 -11.37 14.71
N LYS A 224 5.28 -10.33 13.88
CA LYS A 224 6.55 -9.67 13.52
C LYS A 224 6.98 -8.56 14.49
N ASP A 225 6.19 -8.27 15.52
CA ASP A 225 6.41 -7.17 16.47
C ASP A 225 6.35 -5.77 15.85
N ASP A 226 5.61 -5.62 14.75
CA ASP A 226 5.51 -4.35 14.00
C ASP A 226 4.20 -3.59 14.26
N LEU A 227 3.20 -4.24 14.89
CA LEU A 227 1.92 -3.61 15.22
C LEU A 227 2.08 -2.43 16.21
N THR A 228 3.07 -2.48 17.10
CA THR A 228 3.41 -1.39 18.05
C THR A 228 3.80 -0.09 17.33
N LEU A 229 4.30 -0.16 16.10
CA LEU A 229 4.63 1.02 15.30
C LEU A 229 3.38 1.84 14.96
N LEU A 230 2.23 1.21 14.71
CA LEU A 230 0.98 1.94 14.46
C LEU A 230 0.49 2.69 15.70
N PHE A 231 0.52 2.04 16.87
CA PHE A 231 0.18 2.68 18.15
C PHE A 231 1.13 3.84 18.49
N SER A 232 2.41 3.66 18.20
CA SER A 232 3.41 4.72 18.35
C SER A 232 3.12 5.86 17.38
N ALA A 233 2.88 5.57 16.09
CA ALA A 233 2.64 6.56 15.04
C ALA A 233 1.48 7.51 15.36
N ILE A 234 0.35 6.98 15.84
CA ILE A 234 -0.86 7.79 16.10
C ILE A 234 -0.70 8.77 17.27
N THR A 235 0.29 8.56 18.15
CA THR A 235 0.49 9.37 19.37
C THR A 235 1.86 9.98 19.51
N SER A 236 2.81 9.64 18.64
CA SER A 236 4.16 10.22 18.64
C SER A 236 4.14 11.61 18.03
N TRP A 237 4.94 12.52 18.58
CA TRP A 237 5.15 13.85 18.00
C TRP A 237 5.67 13.72 16.56
N CYS A 238 5.22 14.61 15.68
CA CYS A 238 5.69 14.72 14.31
C CYS A 238 5.56 16.18 13.86
N PRO A 239 6.43 16.64 12.94
CA PRO A 239 6.30 17.97 12.36
C PRO A 239 4.94 18.20 11.67
N PRO A 240 4.45 19.45 11.57
CA PRO A 240 3.16 19.76 10.97
C PRO A 240 2.98 19.23 9.54
N HIS A 241 4.03 19.27 8.72
CA HIS A 241 3.99 18.77 7.34
C HIS A 241 3.81 17.24 7.24
N ASN A 242 4.07 16.50 8.32
CA ASN A 242 3.92 15.05 8.38
C ASN A 242 2.63 14.59 9.08
N ILE A 243 1.76 15.51 9.52
CA ILE A 243 0.46 15.18 10.14
C ILE A 243 -0.39 14.27 9.23
N MET A 244 -0.29 14.42 7.91
CA MET A 244 -1.01 13.55 6.97
C MET A 244 -0.65 12.06 7.13
N TRP A 245 0.61 11.75 7.49
CA TRP A 245 1.06 10.37 7.74
C TRP A 245 0.57 9.85 9.09
N ARG A 246 0.44 10.72 10.11
CA ARG A 246 -0.24 10.36 11.37
C ARG A 246 -1.70 10.00 11.13
N LYS A 247 -2.43 10.82 10.37
CA LYS A 247 -3.83 10.54 9.98
C LYS A 247 -3.96 9.23 9.19
N SER A 248 -2.99 8.98 8.32
CA SER A 248 -2.87 7.73 7.57
C SER A 248 -2.68 6.50 8.49
N ALA A 249 -1.82 6.60 9.51
CA ALA A 249 -1.64 5.55 10.51
C ALA A 249 -2.90 5.31 11.35
N ALA A 250 -3.62 6.37 11.71
CA ALA A 250 -4.90 6.28 12.40
C ALA A 250 -5.95 5.53 11.58
N GLU A 251 -6.05 5.82 10.28
CA GLU A 251 -6.98 5.13 9.37
C GLU A 251 -6.68 3.63 9.27
N VAL A 252 -5.39 3.27 9.15
CA VAL A 252 -4.95 1.87 9.12
C VAL A 252 -5.26 1.18 10.45
N LEU A 253 -4.98 1.82 11.60
CA LEU A 253 -5.24 1.25 12.91
C LEU A 253 -6.75 1.08 13.17
N MET A 254 -7.59 2.04 12.77
CA MET A 254 -9.05 1.91 12.86
C MET A 254 -9.58 0.74 12.01
N THR A 255 -9.03 0.55 10.82
CA THR A 255 -9.38 -0.58 9.95
C THR A 255 -8.98 -1.91 10.59
N LEU A 256 -7.76 -1.99 11.12
CA LEU A 256 -7.28 -3.17 11.85
C LEU A 256 -8.12 -3.46 13.09
N SER A 257 -8.52 -2.43 13.85
CA SER A 257 -9.40 -2.58 15.02
C SER A 257 -10.75 -3.19 14.62
N ARG A 258 -11.30 -2.78 13.47
CA ARG A 258 -12.59 -3.30 12.97
C ARG A 258 -12.54 -4.75 12.50
N HIS A 259 -11.44 -5.17 11.87
CA HIS A 259 -11.39 -6.44 11.14
C HIS A 259 -10.40 -7.48 11.70
N GLY A 260 -9.38 -7.02 12.43
CA GLY A 260 -8.18 -7.77 12.76
C GLY A 260 -7.93 -8.03 14.25
N LEU A 261 -8.86 -7.66 15.16
CA LEU A 261 -8.74 -7.96 16.59
C LEU A 261 -9.03 -9.43 16.91
N THR A 262 -8.16 -10.33 16.45
CA THR A 262 -8.19 -11.75 16.83
C THR A 262 -7.55 -11.95 18.20
N PRO A 263 -7.80 -13.09 18.89
CA PRO A 263 -7.19 -13.37 20.19
C PRO A 263 -5.65 -13.19 20.25
N PRO A 264 -4.84 -13.63 19.27
CA PRO A 264 -3.40 -13.37 19.30
C PRO A 264 -3.06 -11.88 19.16
N VAL A 265 -3.81 -11.11 18.39
CA VAL A 265 -3.61 -9.67 18.22
C VAL A 265 -3.96 -8.91 19.49
N VAL A 266 -5.09 -9.24 20.12
CA VAL A 266 -5.48 -8.68 21.42
C VAL A 266 -4.45 -9.03 22.49
N GLY A 267 -4.04 -10.30 22.56
CA GLY A 267 -2.98 -10.76 23.47
C GLY A 267 -1.67 -9.99 23.27
N TYR A 268 -1.27 -9.76 22.02
CA TYR A 268 -0.12 -8.93 21.68
C TYR A 268 -0.28 -7.48 22.20
N ILE A 269 -1.40 -6.82 21.92
CA ILE A 269 -1.69 -5.43 22.32
C ILE A 269 -1.56 -5.28 23.85
N HIS A 270 -2.08 -6.24 24.62
CA HIS A 270 -1.94 -6.26 26.07
C HIS A 270 -0.49 -6.50 26.50
N SER A 271 0.18 -7.50 25.92
CA SER A 271 1.56 -7.87 26.31
C SER A 271 2.58 -6.78 26.04
N LYS A 272 2.36 -5.97 24.99
CA LYS A 272 3.21 -4.85 24.60
C LYS A 272 2.77 -3.53 25.19
N SER A 273 1.70 -3.52 26.01
CA SER A 273 1.14 -2.33 26.64
C SER A 273 0.85 -1.20 25.65
N CYS A 274 0.40 -1.53 24.43
CA CYS A 274 0.27 -0.57 23.34
C CYS A 274 -0.61 0.64 23.71
N VAL A 275 -1.74 0.39 24.41
CA VAL A 275 -2.65 1.45 24.86
C VAL A 275 -2.00 2.33 25.95
N SER A 276 -1.25 1.72 26.87
CA SER A 276 -0.51 2.48 27.90
C SER A 276 0.52 3.40 27.26
N LEU A 277 1.26 2.90 26.27
CA LEU A 277 2.24 3.70 25.51
C LEU A 277 1.57 4.90 24.83
N CYS A 278 0.41 4.72 24.21
CA CYS A 278 -0.35 5.83 23.63
C CYS A 278 -0.71 6.90 24.66
N ILE A 279 -1.22 6.50 25.83
CA ILE A 279 -1.59 7.42 26.91
C ILE A 279 -0.36 8.17 27.44
N GLU A 280 0.77 7.48 27.60
CA GLU A 280 2.02 8.11 28.03
C GLU A 280 2.55 9.13 27.01
N ASN A 281 2.48 8.82 25.72
CA ASN A 281 2.88 9.74 24.66
C ASN A 281 2.00 11.00 24.66
N MET A 282 0.68 10.85 24.74
CA MET A 282 -0.25 11.99 24.80
C MET A 282 0.03 12.90 26.02
N LYS A 283 0.44 12.34 27.16
CA LYS A 283 0.80 13.12 28.36
C LYS A 283 2.13 13.88 28.22
N LYS A 284 3.05 13.39 27.40
CA LYS A 284 4.41 13.92 27.27
C LYS A 284 4.53 15.02 26.23
N ILE A 285 3.62 15.11 25.26
CA ILE A 285 3.70 16.14 24.21
C ILE A 285 3.25 17.49 24.80
N PRO A 286 4.17 18.46 24.96
CA PRO A 286 3.81 19.80 25.39
C PRO A 286 2.95 20.47 24.31
N GLU A 287 1.97 21.27 24.72
CA GLU A 287 1.18 22.12 23.81
C GLU A 287 0.39 21.38 22.71
N LEU A 288 -0.10 20.15 22.98
CA LEU A 288 -1.11 19.54 22.11
C LEU A 288 -2.35 20.45 22.04
N ALA A 289 -2.73 20.84 20.82
CA ALA A 289 -4.01 21.50 20.62
C ALA A 289 -5.13 20.55 21.12
N PRO A 290 -6.14 21.04 21.86
CA PRO A 290 -7.18 20.18 22.43
C PRO A 290 -7.86 19.25 21.40
N LEU A 291 -8.02 19.72 20.16
CA LEU A 291 -8.58 18.93 19.07
C LEU A 291 -7.68 17.75 18.67
N GLU A 292 -6.37 17.95 18.61
CA GLU A 292 -5.42 16.88 18.28
C GLU A 292 -5.42 15.79 19.37
N LEU A 293 -5.50 16.20 20.64
CA LEU A 293 -5.62 15.26 21.76
C LEU A 293 -6.91 14.42 21.65
N VAL A 294 -8.04 15.05 21.29
CA VAL A 294 -9.31 14.34 21.08
C VAL A 294 -9.22 13.37 19.90
N GLU A 295 -8.63 13.79 18.77
CA GLU A 295 -8.43 12.89 17.62
C GLU A 295 -7.55 11.68 17.99
N MET A 296 -6.46 11.90 18.72
CA MET A 296 -5.61 10.82 19.22
C MET A 296 -6.38 9.88 20.16
N PHE A 297 -7.16 10.43 21.08
CA PHE A 297 -7.94 9.64 22.04
C PHE A 297 -9.00 8.77 21.35
N VAL A 298 -9.77 9.34 20.42
CA VAL A 298 -10.80 8.62 19.64
C VAL A 298 -10.19 7.54 18.74
N THR A 299 -8.94 7.68 18.32
CA THR A 299 -8.28 6.64 17.53
C THR A 299 -7.87 5.44 18.38
N VAL A 300 -7.56 5.65 19.67
CA VAL A 300 -7.10 4.60 20.60
C VAL A 300 -8.26 3.81 21.20
N PHE A 301 -9.43 4.45 21.40
CA PHE A 301 -10.60 3.89 22.10
C PHE A 301 -11.81 3.77 21.18
#